data_AF-A0A8S0RDT3-F1
#
_entry.id   AF-A0A8S0RDT3-F1
#
_cell.length_a   1.000
_cell.length_b   1.000
_cell.length_c   1.000
_cell.angle_alpha   90.00
_cell.angle_beta   90.00
_cell.angle_gamma   90.00
#
_symmetry.space_group_name_H-M   'P 1'
#
loop_
_entity.id
_entity.type
_entity.pdbx_description
1 polymer ?
#
loop_
_entity_poly.entity_id
_entity_poly.type
_entity_poly.pdbx_seq_one_letter_code
_entity_poly.pdbx_strand_id
1 'polypeptide(L)'
;MPPQKIEIFKSLENWAEQNLLVHLKPVEKSWQPQDLLPDPASDGFHDQVKELRERAKEIPDDYFIVLVGDMVTEEALPTYQTMLNTLDDMKQIEKTIQYLIGSGMDPRTENSRYLGFIYTSFQERATFISHGNTARLAKEHGDVKLAQICGTIASDGKRHETAYTKVVEKLFEIDPDGTVLTFSDMMRKKISMPAHLMYDGRDDNLFEHFSAVAQRLGIYTARDYADILEFLVGRWKVADLTGLSAEGRKAQDYVCGLPPRIRRLEERAQGRAEQAPIIPFSWIFDREVKL
;
A
#
# COMPACT_ATOMS: atom_id res chain seq x y z
N MET A 1 -9.56 13.56 -16.33
CA MET A 1 -8.93 14.89 -16.04
C MET A 1 -9.13 15.84 -17.22
N PRO A 2 -9.31 17.17 -17.04
CA PRO A 2 -9.36 18.13 -18.16
C PRO A 2 -8.04 18.15 -18.96
N PRO A 3 -8.06 18.13 -20.31
CA PRO A 3 -6.83 18.07 -21.12
C PRO A 3 -5.83 19.20 -20.86
N GLN A 4 -6.31 20.40 -20.52
CA GLN A 4 -5.48 21.57 -20.23
C GLN A 4 -4.54 21.34 -19.03
N LYS A 5 -4.93 20.46 -18.07
CA LYS A 5 -4.09 20.13 -16.92
C LYS A 5 -2.92 19.19 -17.25
N ILE A 6 -2.80 18.69 -18.48
CA ILE A 6 -1.63 17.93 -18.95
C ILE A 6 -0.39 18.85 -19.04
N GLU A 7 -0.57 20.10 -19.47
CA GLU A 7 0.54 21.06 -19.59
C GLU A 7 1.17 21.42 -18.24
N ILE A 8 0.42 21.29 -17.13
CA ILE A 8 0.98 21.43 -15.77
C ILE A 8 2.08 20.40 -15.54
N PHE A 9 1.86 19.13 -15.88
CA PHE A 9 2.84 18.06 -15.67
C PHE A 9 4.06 18.21 -16.59
N LYS A 10 3.86 18.64 -17.85
CA LYS A 10 4.98 19.00 -18.75
C LYS A 10 5.82 20.14 -18.17
N SER A 11 5.19 21.19 -17.65
CA SER A 11 5.90 22.33 -17.03
C SER A 11 6.67 21.95 -15.76
N LEU A 12 6.37 20.79 -15.17
CA LEU A 12 7.00 20.26 -13.97
C LEU A 12 8.15 19.27 -14.26
N GLU A 13 8.51 18.99 -15.51
CA GLU A 13 9.56 18.03 -15.88
C GLU A 13 10.91 18.35 -15.20
N ASN A 14 11.46 19.54 -15.42
CA ASN A 14 12.69 20.01 -14.74
C ASN A 14 12.56 20.03 -13.21
N TRP A 15 11.36 20.26 -12.68
CA TRP A 15 11.12 20.23 -11.23
C TRP A 15 11.14 18.79 -10.70
N ALA A 16 10.59 17.82 -11.45
CA ALA A 16 10.57 16.41 -11.13
C ALA A 16 11.98 15.82 -11.09
N GLU A 17 12.84 16.14 -12.05
CA GLU A 17 14.26 15.76 -12.03
C GLU A 17 14.95 16.19 -10.73
N GLN A 18 14.76 17.47 -10.36
CA GLN A 18 15.45 18.08 -9.21
C GLN A 18 14.85 17.69 -7.84
N ASN A 19 13.57 17.32 -7.78
CA ASN A 19 12.84 17.18 -6.50
C ASN A 19 12.27 15.78 -6.22
N LEU A 20 12.10 14.95 -7.27
CA LEU A 20 11.54 13.59 -7.18
C LEU A 20 12.61 12.52 -7.46
N LEU A 21 13.34 12.61 -8.58
CA LEU A 21 14.31 11.58 -8.97
C LEU A 21 15.45 11.41 -7.95
N VAL A 22 15.73 12.47 -7.18
CA VAL A 22 16.65 12.45 -6.03
C VAL A 22 16.27 11.47 -4.89
N HIS A 23 15.04 10.93 -4.88
CA HIS A 23 14.61 9.87 -3.95
C HIS A 23 14.84 8.45 -4.47
N LEU A 24 15.20 8.31 -5.75
CA LEU A 24 15.63 7.03 -6.32
C LEU A 24 17.03 6.71 -5.82
N LYS A 25 17.19 5.50 -5.28
CA LYS A 25 18.48 4.97 -4.86
C LYS A 25 19.22 4.47 -6.11
N PRO A 26 20.48 4.87 -6.37
CA PRO A 26 21.25 4.31 -7.49
C PRO A 26 21.33 2.78 -7.39
N VAL A 27 21.36 2.08 -8.53
CA VAL A 27 21.38 0.60 -8.57
C VAL A 27 22.56 0.05 -7.77
N GLU A 28 23.77 0.58 -7.99
CA GLU A 28 25.01 0.27 -7.25
C GLU A 28 24.97 0.54 -5.72
N LYS A 29 23.88 1.14 -5.22
CA LYS A 29 23.65 1.39 -3.78
C LYS A 29 22.37 0.71 -3.28
N SER A 30 21.63 0.05 -4.16
CA SER A 30 20.38 -0.62 -3.84
C SER A 30 20.65 -2.03 -3.35
N TRP A 31 19.89 -2.45 -2.34
CA TRP A 31 19.95 -3.83 -1.86
C TRP A 31 19.41 -4.75 -2.95
N GLN A 32 19.88 -5.99 -2.97
CA GLN A 32 19.38 -7.05 -3.84
C GLN A 32 18.77 -8.16 -2.97
N PRO A 33 17.80 -8.94 -3.48
CA PRO A 33 17.22 -10.06 -2.71
C PRO A 33 18.28 -11.04 -2.17
N GLN A 34 19.38 -11.23 -2.91
CA GLN A 34 20.47 -12.12 -2.50
C GLN A 34 21.25 -11.62 -1.26
N ASP A 35 21.19 -10.33 -0.92
CA ASP A 35 21.81 -9.78 0.30
C ASP A 35 21.13 -10.31 1.59
N LEU A 36 19.91 -10.83 1.47
CA LEU A 36 19.01 -11.21 2.57
C LEU A 36 18.59 -12.69 2.54
N LEU A 37 19.03 -13.43 1.51
CA LEU A 37 18.71 -14.85 1.28
C LEU A 37 19.96 -15.73 1.49
N PRO A 38 19.79 -17.05 1.72
CA PRO A 38 20.90 -18.01 1.68
C PRO A 38 21.70 -17.90 0.37
N ASP A 39 23.03 -17.93 0.46
CA ASP A 39 23.92 -17.81 -0.69
C ASP A 39 24.10 -19.18 -1.39
N PRO A 40 23.58 -19.38 -2.62
CA PRO A 40 23.69 -20.65 -3.34
C PRO A 40 25.10 -20.97 -3.85
N ALA A 41 26.04 -20.02 -3.79
CA ALA A 41 27.45 -20.23 -4.10
C ALA A 41 28.31 -20.54 -2.86
N SER A 42 27.73 -20.51 -1.66
CA SER A 42 28.43 -20.79 -0.39
C SER A 42 28.42 -22.27 -0.04
N ASP A 43 29.56 -22.79 0.44
CA ASP A 43 29.64 -24.13 1.08
C ASP A 43 28.62 -24.30 2.22
N GLY A 44 28.21 -23.20 2.86
CA GLY A 44 27.22 -23.18 3.94
C GLY A 44 25.76 -23.13 3.49
N PHE A 45 25.45 -23.13 2.19
CA PHE A 45 24.09 -22.95 1.65
C PHE A 45 23.04 -23.85 2.32
N HIS A 46 23.32 -25.15 2.44
CA HIS A 46 22.37 -26.10 3.00
C HIS A 46 22.05 -25.86 4.49
N ASP A 47 23.04 -25.43 5.29
CA ASP A 47 22.79 -25.08 6.69
C ASP A 47 22.08 -23.72 6.81
N GLN A 48 22.38 -22.74 5.96
CA GLN A 48 21.64 -21.47 5.90
C GLN A 48 20.16 -21.68 5.53
N VAL A 49 19.87 -22.56 4.56
CA VAL A 49 18.50 -22.96 4.20
C VAL A 49 17.82 -23.72 5.34
N LYS A 50 18.56 -24.56 6.07
CA LYS A 50 18.05 -25.26 7.26
C LYS A 50 17.72 -24.29 8.39
N GLU A 51 18.59 -23.35 8.74
CA GLU A 51 18.31 -22.28 9.72
C GLU A 51 17.07 -21.46 9.35
N LEU A 52 16.88 -21.16 8.07
CA LEU A 52 15.68 -20.47 7.58
C LEU A 52 14.43 -21.33 7.85
N ARG A 53 14.46 -22.61 7.47
CA ARG A 53 13.35 -23.55 7.62
C ARG A 53 13.04 -23.95 9.07
N GLU A 54 14.01 -23.94 9.97
CA GLU A 54 13.77 -24.17 11.41
C GLU A 54 13.07 -22.97 12.04
N ARG A 55 13.57 -21.74 11.82
CA ARG A 55 12.97 -20.52 12.39
C ARG A 55 11.57 -20.25 11.83
N ALA A 56 11.31 -20.62 10.57
CA ALA A 56 9.99 -20.56 9.96
C ALA A 56 8.91 -21.44 10.65
N LYS A 57 9.28 -22.40 11.52
CA LYS A 57 8.32 -23.22 12.29
C LYS A 57 7.76 -22.50 13.53
N GLU A 58 8.49 -21.51 14.04
CA GLU A 58 8.11 -20.73 15.22
C GLU A 58 7.19 -19.53 14.86
N ILE A 59 6.91 -19.37 13.56
CA ILE A 59 6.03 -18.35 12.98
C ILE A 59 4.65 -18.99 12.74
N PRO A 60 3.54 -18.39 13.23
CA PRO A 60 2.21 -18.96 13.12
C PRO A 60 1.63 -18.81 11.70
N ASP A 61 0.69 -19.70 11.36
CA ASP A 61 -0.04 -19.66 10.09
C ASP A 61 -0.73 -18.30 9.86
N ASP A 62 -1.28 -17.68 10.91
CA ASP A 62 -1.87 -16.34 10.87
C ASP A 62 -0.93 -15.31 10.23
N TYR A 63 0.36 -15.34 10.60
CA TYR A 63 1.36 -14.43 10.07
C TYR A 63 1.69 -14.77 8.61
N PHE A 64 1.79 -16.06 8.26
CA PHE A 64 2.03 -16.48 6.88
C PHE A 64 0.90 -16.10 5.93
N ILE A 65 -0.36 -16.06 6.38
CA ILE A 65 -1.47 -15.54 5.57
C ILE A 65 -1.24 -14.07 5.19
N VAL A 66 -0.82 -13.23 6.14
CA VAL A 66 -0.60 -11.81 5.84
C VAL A 66 0.66 -11.60 5.01
N LEU A 67 1.76 -12.31 5.31
CA LEU A 67 2.98 -12.27 4.51
C LEU A 67 2.76 -12.73 3.05
N VAL A 68 1.92 -13.75 2.83
CA VAL A 68 1.58 -14.19 1.47
C VAL A 68 0.68 -13.17 0.78
N GLY A 69 -0.26 -12.53 1.47
CA GLY A 69 -1.08 -11.46 0.90
C GLY A 69 -0.27 -10.19 0.55
N ASP A 70 0.69 -9.80 1.40
CA ASP A 70 1.67 -8.75 1.09
C ASP A 70 2.49 -9.15 -0.17
N MET A 71 3.04 -10.36 -0.22
CA MET A 71 3.84 -10.86 -1.36
C MET A 71 3.04 -10.94 -2.68
N VAL A 72 1.82 -11.48 -2.65
CA VAL A 72 0.91 -11.52 -3.81
C VAL A 72 0.53 -10.11 -4.27
N THR A 73 0.51 -9.14 -3.35
CA THR A 73 0.36 -7.72 -3.69
C THR A 73 1.61 -7.20 -4.39
N GLU A 74 2.83 -7.42 -3.88
CA GLU A 74 4.07 -6.96 -4.52
C GLU A 74 4.30 -7.57 -5.91
N GLU A 75 4.07 -8.89 -6.09
CA GLU A 75 4.22 -9.59 -7.38
C GLU A 75 3.23 -9.10 -8.46
N ALA A 76 2.15 -8.40 -8.07
CA ALA A 76 1.26 -7.73 -9.02
C ALA A 76 1.82 -6.42 -9.61
N LEU A 77 3.11 -6.12 -9.39
CA LEU A 77 3.87 -4.98 -9.93
C LEU A 77 3.58 -4.64 -11.41
N PRO A 78 3.44 -5.58 -12.37
CA PRO A 78 3.06 -5.23 -13.74
C PRO A 78 1.73 -4.47 -13.83
N THR A 79 0.74 -4.73 -12.96
CA THR A 79 -0.50 -3.94 -12.88
C THR A 79 -0.29 -2.54 -12.31
N TYR A 80 0.66 -2.35 -11.40
CA TYR A 80 0.96 -1.03 -10.84
C TYR A 80 1.80 -0.20 -11.81
N GLN A 81 2.70 -0.84 -12.55
CA GLN A 81 3.32 -0.24 -13.71
C GLN A 81 2.26 0.09 -14.77
N THR A 82 1.31 -0.79 -15.08
CA THR A 82 0.13 -0.48 -15.92
C THR A 82 -0.72 0.65 -15.35
N MET A 83 -0.82 0.84 -14.03
CA MET A 83 -1.59 1.97 -13.47
C MET A 83 -0.88 3.31 -13.74
N LEU A 84 0.44 3.38 -13.50
CA LEU A 84 1.23 4.56 -13.85
C LEU A 84 1.27 4.74 -15.37
N ASN A 85 1.40 3.64 -16.12
CA ASN A 85 1.30 3.53 -17.57
C ASN A 85 -0.15 3.29 -18.05
N THR A 86 -1.15 3.86 -17.40
CA THR A 86 -2.48 4.15 -18.01
C THR A 86 -2.84 5.63 -17.86
N LEU A 87 -1.93 6.37 -17.22
CA LEU A 87 -1.63 7.74 -17.60
C LEU A 87 -0.99 7.77 -19.02
N ASP A 88 -0.28 6.69 -19.41
CA ASP A 88 0.36 6.43 -20.74
C ASP A 88 0.56 4.88 -21.01
N ASP A 89 -0.39 4.20 -21.69
CA ASP A 89 -0.71 2.72 -21.88
C ASP A 89 0.38 1.58 -21.80
N MET A 90 0.01 0.33 -21.34
CA MET A 90 0.57 -1.06 -21.59
C MET A 90 0.26 -2.15 -20.48
N LYS A 91 0.32 -3.51 -20.73
CA LYS A 91 -0.15 -4.63 -19.82
C LYS A 91 0.58 -6.04 -19.91
N GLN A 92 0.42 -6.95 -18.90
CA GLN A 92 0.23 -8.48 -18.91
C GLN A 92 0.99 -9.40 -17.86
N ILE A 93 0.58 -10.72 -17.71
CA ILE A 93 1.26 -11.95 -17.10
C ILE A 93 1.27 -12.09 -15.53
N GLU A 94 1.13 -13.21 -14.73
CA GLU A 94 0.72 -14.68 -14.80
C GLU A 94 0.34 -15.35 -13.40
N LYS A 95 -0.17 -16.61 -13.36
CA LYS A 95 -1.19 -17.36 -12.51
C LYS A 95 -2.09 -16.81 -11.35
N THR A 96 -1.84 -16.93 -10.04
CA THR A 96 -2.76 -16.27 -9.04
C THR A 96 -2.66 -14.75 -9.22
N ILE A 97 -1.44 -14.32 -9.47
CA ILE A 97 -1.05 -13.04 -10.02
C ILE A 97 -1.59 -12.83 -11.48
N GLN A 98 -2.22 -13.81 -12.15
CA GLN A 98 -3.00 -13.69 -13.42
C GLN A 98 -4.48 -13.47 -13.15
N TYR A 99 -5.04 -14.01 -12.07
CA TYR A 99 -6.34 -13.53 -11.61
C TYR A 99 -6.20 -12.06 -11.20
N LEU A 100 -5.13 -11.68 -10.50
CA LEU A 100 -4.88 -10.28 -10.14
C LEU A 100 -4.44 -9.38 -11.33
N ILE A 101 -3.47 -9.75 -12.17
CA ILE A 101 -3.02 -8.91 -13.32
C ILE A 101 -3.95 -9.03 -14.55
N GLY A 102 -4.59 -10.18 -14.73
CA GLY A 102 -5.60 -10.41 -15.77
C GLY A 102 -6.85 -9.60 -15.53
N SER A 103 -7.43 -9.68 -14.32
CA SER A 103 -8.48 -8.74 -13.87
C SER A 103 -7.94 -7.31 -13.83
N GLY A 104 -6.66 -7.16 -13.45
CA GLY A 104 -6.04 -5.88 -13.15
C GLY A 104 -6.55 -5.32 -11.82
N MET A 105 -6.49 -4.00 -11.70
CA MET A 105 -7.07 -3.26 -10.59
C MET A 105 -7.82 -2.04 -11.13
N ASP A 106 -8.99 -1.74 -10.58
CA ASP A 106 -9.61 -0.41 -10.72
C ASP A 106 -9.35 0.46 -9.46
N PRO A 107 -8.34 1.35 -9.48
CA PRO A 107 -8.13 2.35 -8.43
C PRO A 107 -9.10 3.53 -8.52
N ARG A 108 -9.97 3.59 -9.55
CA ARG A 108 -10.96 4.64 -9.82
C ARG A 108 -10.33 6.05 -9.96
N THR A 109 -9.13 6.08 -10.55
CA THR A 109 -8.30 7.29 -10.77
C THR A 109 -8.57 7.98 -12.12
N GLU A 110 -9.41 7.43 -13.00
CA GLU A 110 -9.96 8.11 -14.20
C GLU A 110 -8.89 8.76 -15.12
N ASN A 111 -7.75 8.08 -15.28
CA ASN A 111 -6.53 8.55 -15.97
C ASN A 111 -6.09 9.96 -15.52
N SER A 112 -6.42 10.33 -14.29
CA SER A 112 -6.11 11.62 -13.68
C SER A 112 -4.84 11.49 -12.85
N ARG A 113 -3.79 12.16 -13.31
CA ARG A 113 -2.50 12.25 -12.60
C ARG A 113 -2.67 12.77 -11.15
N TYR A 114 -3.66 13.65 -10.89
CA TYR A 114 -4.04 14.10 -9.54
C TYR A 114 -4.55 12.95 -8.66
N LEU A 115 -5.59 12.22 -9.12
CA LEU A 115 -6.15 11.07 -8.39
C LEU A 115 -5.09 9.97 -8.20
N GLY A 116 -4.27 9.72 -9.21
CA GLY A 116 -3.17 8.76 -9.18
C GLY A 116 -2.12 9.08 -8.11
N PHE A 117 -1.60 10.31 -8.04
CA PHE A 117 -0.59 10.66 -7.04
C PHE A 117 -1.15 10.75 -5.61
N ILE A 118 -2.43 11.08 -5.45
CA ILE A 118 -3.12 10.99 -4.15
C ILE A 118 -3.27 9.51 -3.73
N TYR A 119 -3.62 8.64 -4.67
CA TYR A 119 -3.72 7.19 -4.46
C TYR A 119 -2.37 6.57 -4.08
N THR A 120 -1.29 6.81 -4.82
CA THR A 120 0.04 6.25 -4.51
C THR A 120 0.61 6.82 -3.20
N SER A 121 0.38 8.10 -2.90
CA SER A 121 0.77 8.70 -1.61
C SER A 121 0.10 8.02 -0.41
N PHE A 122 -1.11 7.46 -0.60
CA PHE A 122 -1.80 6.68 0.42
C PHE A 122 -1.26 5.24 0.49
N GLN A 123 -1.11 4.58 -0.68
CA GLN A 123 -0.71 3.17 -0.72
C GLN A 123 0.72 2.92 -0.27
N GLU A 124 1.72 3.71 -0.70
CA GLU A 124 3.10 3.54 -0.24
C GLU A 124 3.22 3.67 1.29
N ARG A 125 2.36 4.48 1.90
CA ARG A 125 2.28 4.60 3.37
C ARG A 125 1.56 3.41 4.02
N ALA A 126 0.55 2.84 3.37
CA ALA A 126 -0.10 1.61 3.82
C ALA A 126 0.88 0.42 3.77
N THR A 127 1.60 0.26 2.65
CA THR A 127 2.65 -0.75 2.45
C THR A 127 3.82 -0.57 3.43
N PHE A 128 4.25 0.67 3.69
CA PHE A 128 5.23 0.99 4.75
C PHE A 128 4.75 0.55 6.15
N ILE A 129 3.47 0.71 6.47
CA ILE A 129 2.90 0.28 7.76
C ILE A 129 2.77 -1.25 7.83
N SER A 130 2.28 -1.90 6.77
CA SER A 130 2.17 -3.37 6.70
C SER A 130 3.54 -4.04 6.92
N HIS A 131 4.53 -3.69 6.06
CA HIS A 131 5.89 -4.23 6.17
C HIS A 131 6.60 -3.83 7.47
N GLY A 132 6.30 -2.66 8.03
CA GLY A 132 6.82 -2.24 9.34
C GLY A 132 6.28 -3.09 10.50
N ASN A 133 5.00 -3.46 10.45
CA ASN A 133 4.37 -4.31 11.45
C ASN A 133 4.72 -5.79 11.27
N THR A 134 4.80 -6.32 10.04
CA THR A 134 5.29 -7.68 9.80
C THR A 134 6.75 -7.81 10.22
N ALA A 135 7.61 -6.82 9.94
CA ALA A 135 8.99 -6.80 10.45
C ALA A 135 9.07 -6.87 11.99
N ARG A 136 8.17 -6.17 12.69
CA ARG A 136 8.07 -6.21 14.15
C ARG A 136 7.64 -7.59 14.64
N LEU A 137 6.56 -8.15 14.07
CA LEU A 137 6.04 -9.47 14.44
C LEU A 137 7.05 -10.60 14.14
N ALA A 138 7.73 -10.58 12.99
CA ALA A 138 8.80 -11.52 12.67
C ALA A 138 9.90 -11.55 13.75
N LYS A 139 10.26 -10.37 14.27
CA LYS A 139 11.23 -10.23 15.36
C LYS A 139 10.69 -10.72 16.71
N GLU A 140 9.39 -10.53 16.98
CA GLU A 140 8.70 -11.06 18.16
C GLU A 140 8.62 -12.62 18.11
N HIS A 141 8.50 -13.21 16.92
CA HIS A 141 8.67 -14.65 16.64
C HIS A 141 10.15 -15.09 16.49
N GLY A 142 11.12 -14.23 16.76
CA GLY A 142 12.55 -14.55 16.78
C GLY A 142 13.27 -14.57 15.43
N ASP A 143 12.58 -14.42 14.29
CA ASP A 143 13.23 -14.33 12.98
C ASP A 143 13.70 -12.90 12.65
N VAL A 144 14.91 -12.60 13.14
CA VAL A 144 15.60 -11.32 12.86
C VAL A 144 15.95 -11.14 11.37
N LYS A 145 16.13 -12.23 10.58
CA LYS A 145 16.43 -12.14 9.13
C LYS A 145 15.16 -11.75 8.35
N LEU A 146 14.01 -12.34 8.68
CA LEU A 146 12.71 -11.96 8.12
C LEU A 146 12.32 -10.52 8.53
N ALA A 147 12.61 -10.14 9.78
CA ALA A 147 12.46 -8.76 10.23
C ALA A 147 13.33 -7.76 9.42
N GLN A 148 14.54 -8.17 9.01
CA GLN A 148 15.39 -7.39 8.12
C GLN A 148 14.82 -7.31 6.69
N ILE A 149 14.22 -8.39 6.16
CA ILE A 149 13.55 -8.39 4.83
C ILE A 149 12.40 -7.38 4.82
N CYS A 150 11.39 -7.58 5.68
CA CYS A 150 10.22 -6.70 5.74
C CYS A 150 10.63 -5.25 6.08
N GLY A 151 11.57 -5.05 7.02
CA GLY A 151 12.08 -3.72 7.37
C GLY A 151 12.83 -3.00 6.24
N THR A 152 13.51 -3.75 5.36
CA THR A 152 14.20 -3.19 4.19
C THR A 152 13.20 -2.76 3.12
N ILE A 153 12.18 -3.57 2.83
CA ILE A 153 11.10 -3.23 1.89
C ILE A 153 10.32 -2.00 2.40
N ALA A 154 9.98 -1.97 3.69
CA ALA A 154 9.37 -0.79 4.33
C ALA A 154 10.21 0.48 4.15
N SER A 155 11.54 0.39 4.26
CA SER A 155 12.43 1.54 4.08
C SER A 155 12.36 2.14 2.68
N ASP A 156 12.03 1.34 1.66
CA ASP A 156 11.88 1.78 0.28
C ASP A 156 10.50 2.37 -0.01
N GLY A 157 9.42 1.75 0.49
CA GLY A 157 8.08 2.36 0.48
C GLY A 157 8.06 3.74 1.16
N LYS A 158 8.88 3.94 2.21
CA LYS A 158 9.05 5.25 2.84
C LYS A 158 9.71 6.30 1.92
N ARG A 159 10.62 5.89 1.02
CA ARG A 159 11.19 6.78 -0.02
C ARG A 159 10.13 7.14 -1.06
N HIS A 160 9.31 6.17 -1.48
CA HIS A 160 8.26 6.39 -2.47
C HIS A 160 7.11 7.27 -1.93
N GLU A 161 6.65 7.05 -0.70
CA GLU A 161 5.73 7.97 0.01
C GLU A 161 6.27 9.40 0.00
N THR A 162 7.56 9.58 0.29
CA THR A 162 8.21 10.89 0.32
C THR A 162 8.27 11.54 -1.08
N ALA A 163 8.42 10.75 -2.14
CA ALA A 163 8.36 11.24 -3.52
C ALA A 163 6.94 11.63 -3.94
N TYR A 164 5.95 10.75 -3.80
CA TYR A 164 4.58 11.03 -4.24
C TYR A 164 3.90 12.14 -3.41
N THR A 165 4.14 12.19 -2.09
CA THR A 165 3.59 13.27 -1.26
C THR A 165 4.15 14.64 -1.64
N LYS A 166 5.39 14.73 -2.14
CA LYS A 166 5.93 15.96 -2.74
C LYS A 166 5.22 16.34 -4.05
N VAL A 167 4.82 15.39 -4.88
CA VAL A 167 4.06 15.69 -6.11
C VAL A 167 2.74 16.35 -5.75
N VAL A 168 1.98 15.76 -4.83
CA VAL A 168 0.68 16.32 -4.41
C VAL A 168 0.85 17.65 -3.67
N GLU A 169 1.90 17.81 -2.85
CA GLU A 169 2.28 19.12 -2.28
C GLU A 169 2.49 20.18 -3.38
N LYS A 170 3.21 19.84 -4.45
CA LYS A 170 3.42 20.76 -5.59
C LYS A 170 2.14 21.04 -6.38
N LEU A 171 1.22 20.08 -6.47
CA LEU A 171 -0.10 20.31 -7.04
C LEU A 171 -0.96 21.24 -6.17
N PHE A 172 -0.85 21.17 -4.83
CA PHE A 172 -1.50 22.14 -3.94
C PHE A 172 -0.93 23.57 -4.07
N GLU A 173 0.35 23.74 -4.42
CA GLU A 173 0.91 25.08 -4.73
C GLU A 173 0.36 25.69 -6.03
N ILE A 174 0.03 24.86 -7.03
CA ILE A 174 -0.32 25.30 -8.40
C ILE A 174 -1.84 25.35 -8.63
N ASP A 175 -2.56 24.35 -8.11
CA ASP A 175 -3.99 24.14 -8.29
C ASP A 175 -4.61 23.62 -6.99
N PRO A 176 -4.67 24.45 -5.93
CA PRO A 176 -5.17 24.03 -4.62
C PRO A 176 -6.63 23.59 -4.67
N ASP A 177 -7.46 24.22 -5.52
CA ASP A 177 -8.89 23.90 -5.64
C ASP A 177 -9.10 22.56 -6.36
N GLY A 178 -8.42 22.33 -7.49
CA GLY A 178 -8.46 21.04 -8.18
C GLY A 178 -7.87 19.90 -7.34
N THR A 179 -6.81 20.18 -6.57
CA THR A 179 -6.17 19.17 -5.71
C THR A 179 -7.06 18.81 -4.51
N VAL A 180 -7.67 19.78 -3.82
CA VAL A 180 -8.56 19.46 -2.69
C VAL A 180 -9.85 18.74 -3.15
N LEU A 181 -10.40 19.11 -4.32
CA LEU A 181 -11.54 18.43 -4.91
C LEU A 181 -11.20 16.97 -5.24
N THR A 182 -10.05 16.70 -5.87
CA THR A 182 -9.60 15.33 -6.18
C THR A 182 -9.25 14.51 -4.93
N PHE A 183 -8.73 15.14 -3.86
CA PHE A 183 -8.53 14.46 -2.58
C PHE A 183 -9.86 14.09 -1.92
N SER A 184 -10.85 14.99 -1.94
CA SER A 184 -12.20 14.66 -1.47
C SER A 184 -12.87 13.57 -2.30
N ASP A 185 -12.63 13.50 -3.61
CA ASP A 185 -13.17 12.45 -4.48
C ASP A 185 -12.59 11.07 -4.15
N MET A 186 -11.26 10.92 -4.08
CA MET A 186 -10.64 9.66 -3.63
C MET A 186 -11.15 9.23 -2.24
N MET A 187 -11.35 10.19 -1.33
CA MET A 187 -11.90 9.95 0.00
C MET A 187 -13.42 9.71 0.04
N ARG A 188 -14.15 9.92 -1.06
CA ARG A 188 -15.57 9.49 -1.22
C ARG A 188 -15.66 8.12 -1.86
N LYS A 189 -14.80 7.86 -2.86
CA LYS A 189 -14.60 6.54 -3.49
C LYS A 189 -14.12 5.48 -2.49
N LYS A 190 -13.40 5.90 -1.44
CA LYS A 190 -12.46 5.11 -0.62
C LYS A 190 -11.26 4.67 -1.45
N ILE A 191 -10.09 4.59 -0.81
CA ILE A 191 -8.90 3.96 -1.41
C ILE A 191 -9.15 2.44 -1.43
N SER A 192 -9.40 1.88 -2.62
CA SER A 192 -9.41 0.42 -2.84
C SER A 192 -8.00 -0.12 -2.67
N MET A 193 -7.82 -1.26 -2.00
CA MET A 193 -6.50 -1.92 -1.97
C MET A 193 -6.12 -2.49 -3.34
N PRO A 194 -4.82 -2.60 -3.67
CA PRO A 194 -4.42 -3.07 -5.00
C PRO A 194 -4.88 -4.50 -5.26
N ALA A 195 -4.67 -5.40 -4.30
CA ALA A 195 -5.09 -6.81 -4.34
C ALA A 195 -6.57 -7.06 -3.99
N HIS A 196 -7.48 -6.07 -4.13
CA HIS A 196 -8.89 -6.25 -3.76
C HIS A 196 -9.68 -7.23 -4.65
N LEU A 197 -9.10 -7.68 -5.77
CA LEU A 197 -9.63 -8.71 -6.68
C LEU A 197 -8.86 -10.05 -6.57
N MET A 198 -8.17 -10.26 -5.44
CA MET A 198 -7.40 -11.47 -5.16
C MET A 198 -8.31 -12.71 -5.02
N TYR A 199 -7.98 -13.77 -5.75
CA TYR A 199 -8.76 -15.01 -5.85
C TYR A 199 -7.81 -16.20 -6.04
N ASP A 200 -7.98 -17.28 -5.27
CA ASP A 200 -7.12 -18.48 -5.32
C ASP A 200 -7.64 -19.59 -6.25
N GLY A 201 -8.82 -19.41 -6.85
CA GLY A 201 -9.51 -20.43 -7.63
C GLY A 201 -10.71 -21.08 -6.92
N ARG A 202 -11.02 -20.69 -5.68
CA ARG A 202 -12.14 -21.27 -4.90
C ARG A 202 -12.77 -20.36 -3.83
N ASP A 203 -12.07 -19.35 -3.31
CA ASP A 203 -12.60 -18.42 -2.30
C ASP A 203 -12.88 -17.05 -2.91
N ASP A 204 -14.16 -16.80 -3.22
CA ASP A 204 -14.63 -15.54 -3.80
C ASP A 204 -14.42 -14.31 -2.89
N ASN A 205 -14.16 -14.50 -1.59
CA ASN A 205 -14.03 -13.42 -0.59
C ASN A 205 -12.60 -13.35 0.01
N LEU A 206 -11.63 -13.99 -0.64
CA LEU A 206 -10.25 -14.16 -0.15
C LEU A 206 -9.58 -12.85 0.28
N PHE A 207 -9.85 -11.74 -0.40
CA PHE A 207 -9.35 -10.42 0.03
C PHE A 207 -9.97 -9.94 1.36
N GLU A 208 -11.26 -10.14 1.58
CA GLU A 208 -11.92 -9.76 2.85
C GLU A 208 -11.42 -10.64 4.00
N HIS A 209 -11.24 -11.94 3.73
CA HIS A 209 -10.67 -12.90 4.68
C HIS A 209 -9.22 -12.56 5.06
N PHE A 210 -8.34 -12.33 4.08
CA PHE A 210 -6.97 -11.84 4.33
C PHE A 210 -6.96 -10.52 5.12
N SER A 211 -7.83 -9.57 4.77
CA SER A 211 -7.92 -8.27 5.43
C SER A 211 -8.36 -8.40 6.90
N ALA A 212 -9.23 -9.35 7.22
CA ALA A 212 -9.62 -9.62 8.61
C ALA A 212 -8.44 -10.15 9.43
N VAL A 213 -7.67 -11.13 8.91
CA VAL A 213 -6.44 -11.62 9.56
C VAL A 213 -5.42 -10.49 9.77
N ALA A 214 -5.21 -9.62 8.78
CA ALA A 214 -4.31 -8.47 8.87
C ALA A 214 -4.76 -7.42 9.92
N GLN A 215 -6.08 -7.16 10.00
CA GLN A 215 -6.68 -6.31 11.03
C GLN A 215 -6.53 -6.94 12.42
N ARG A 216 -6.76 -8.25 12.58
CA ARG A 216 -6.68 -8.97 13.86
C ARG A 216 -5.25 -9.05 14.40
N LEU A 217 -4.25 -9.24 13.54
CA LEU A 217 -2.84 -9.21 13.92
C LEU A 217 -2.29 -7.78 14.15
N GLY A 218 -3.07 -6.75 13.84
CA GLY A 218 -2.61 -5.36 13.93
C GLY A 218 -1.48 -5.05 12.96
N ILE A 219 -1.50 -5.67 11.77
CA ILE A 219 -0.53 -5.43 10.70
C ILE A 219 -0.96 -4.23 9.86
N TYR A 220 -2.22 -4.23 9.43
CA TYR A 220 -2.88 -3.08 8.82
C TYR A 220 -4.35 -3.04 9.23
N THR A 221 -4.81 -1.92 9.76
CA THR A 221 -6.14 -1.76 10.34
C THR A 221 -6.93 -0.58 9.74
N ALA A 222 -8.24 -0.56 9.97
CA ALA A 222 -9.09 0.61 9.68
C ALA A 222 -8.68 1.86 10.49
N ARG A 223 -7.95 1.69 11.60
CA ARG A 223 -7.28 2.80 12.30
C ARG A 223 -6.07 3.32 11.53
N ASP A 224 -5.20 2.45 11.02
CA ASP A 224 -4.06 2.85 10.18
C ASP A 224 -4.52 3.62 8.94
N TYR A 225 -5.64 3.21 8.32
CA TYR A 225 -6.29 3.96 7.24
C TYR A 225 -6.63 5.40 7.66
N ALA A 226 -7.20 5.60 8.86
CA ALA A 226 -7.53 6.93 9.37
C ALA A 226 -6.27 7.75 9.73
N ASP A 227 -5.24 7.09 10.26
CA ASP A 227 -3.97 7.71 10.68
C ASP A 227 -3.10 8.09 9.46
N ILE A 228 -3.17 7.34 8.36
CA ILE A 228 -2.64 7.75 7.03
C ILE A 228 -3.38 9.00 6.53
N LEU A 229 -4.71 9.02 6.59
CA LEU A 229 -5.48 10.16 6.11
C LEU A 229 -5.18 11.44 6.90
N GLU A 230 -5.12 11.34 8.23
CA GLU A 230 -4.76 12.47 9.09
C GLU A 230 -3.32 12.94 8.84
N PHE A 231 -2.38 12.01 8.63
CA PHE A 231 -1.02 12.36 8.21
C PHE A 231 -1.01 13.11 6.88
N LEU A 232 -1.74 12.66 5.85
CA LEU A 232 -1.76 13.32 4.54
C LEU A 232 -2.42 14.71 4.61
N VAL A 233 -3.49 14.87 5.39
CA VAL A 233 -4.13 16.16 5.69
C VAL A 233 -3.15 17.15 6.33
N GLY A 234 -2.37 16.70 7.32
CA GLY A 234 -1.33 17.53 7.94
C GLY A 234 -0.12 17.79 7.04
N ARG A 235 0.33 16.76 6.31
CA ARG A 235 1.49 16.80 5.40
C ARG A 235 1.31 17.80 4.26
N TRP A 236 0.09 17.92 3.74
CA TRP A 236 -0.30 18.88 2.70
C TRP A 236 -0.98 20.14 3.24
N LYS A 237 -1.06 20.29 4.58
CA LYS A 237 -1.65 21.45 5.28
C LYS A 237 -3.05 21.80 4.78
N VAL A 238 -3.89 20.80 4.53
CA VAL A 238 -5.19 20.98 3.87
C VAL A 238 -6.12 21.91 4.66
N ALA A 239 -6.01 21.93 5.99
CA ALA A 239 -6.74 22.86 6.86
C ALA A 239 -6.32 24.34 6.69
N ASP A 240 -5.09 24.62 6.26
CA ASP A 240 -4.54 25.97 6.11
C ASP A 240 -4.81 26.58 4.71
N LEU A 241 -5.39 25.81 3.79
CA LEU A 241 -5.68 26.28 2.43
C LEU A 241 -6.72 27.42 2.43
N THR A 242 -6.38 28.49 1.71
CA THR A 242 -7.22 29.68 1.53
C THR A 242 -7.41 29.97 0.04
N GLY A 243 -8.29 30.92 -0.31
CA GLY A 243 -8.59 31.27 -1.71
C GLY A 243 -9.43 30.25 -2.49
N LEU A 244 -9.78 29.10 -1.89
CA LEU A 244 -10.60 28.04 -2.48
C LEU A 244 -11.99 28.52 -2.95
N SER A 245 -12.60 27.75 -3.85
CA SER A 245 -13.98 27.92 -4.28
C SER A 245 -14.99 27.49 -3.18
N ALA A 246 -16.28 27.69 -3.44
CA ALA A 246 -17.34 27.21 -2.56
C ALA A 246 -17.48 25.67 -2.54
N GLU A 247 -16.87 24.97 -3.51
CA GLU A 247 -16.82 23.51 -3.59
C GLU A 247 -15.52 22.99 -3.01
N GLY A 248 -14.39 23.67 -3.27
CA GLY A 248 -13.10 23.42 -2.64
C GLY A 248 -13.17 23.49 -1.11
N ARG A 249 -13.87 24.48 -0.53
CA ARG A 249 -14.13 24.52 0.92
C ARG A 249 -14.93 23.32 1.43
N LYS A 250 -15.98 22.88 0.72
CA LYS A 250 -16.75 21.68 1.11
C LYS A 250 -15.92 20.40 1.02
N ALA A 251 -14.95 20.36 0.10
CA ALA A 251 -13.97 19.28 -0.02
C ALA A 251 -12.95 19.31 1.13
N GLN A 252 -12.41 20.50 1.46
CA GLN A 252 -11.54 20.76 2.60
C GLN A 252 -12.20 20.31 3.91
N ASP A 253 -13.39 20.82 4.22
CA ASP A 253 -14.20 20.45 5.40
C ASP A 253 -14.43 18.94 5.49
N TYR A 254 -14.78 18.31 4.36
CA TYR A 254 -15.03 16.87 4.28
C TYR A 254 -13.78 16.06 4.61
N VAL A 255 -12.64 16.37 3.99
CA VAL A 255 -11.40 15.60 4.15
C VAL A 255 -10.83 15.80 5.56
N CYS A 256 -10.75 17.05 6.05
CA CYS A 256 -10.28 17.34 7.40
C CYS A 256 -11.18 16.72 8.49
N GLY A 257 -12.49 16.65 8.26
CA GLY A 257 -13.45 16.01 9.18
C GLY A 257 -13.48 14.46 9.13
N LEU A 258 -12.79 13.82 8.19
CA LEU A 258 -12.95 12.39 7.92
C LEU A 258 -12.15 11.46 8.85
N PRO A 259 -10.87 11.68 9.22
CA PRO A 259 -10.15 10.81 10.15
C PRO A 259 -10.89 10.54 11.48
N PRO A 260 -11.36 11.56 12.23
CA PRO A 260 -12.11 11.33 13.46
C PRO A 260 -13.52 10.76 13.21
N ARG A 261 -14.00 10.72 11.96
CA ARG A 261 -15.23 10.00 11.60
C ARG A 261 -14.96 8.51 11.34
N ILE A 262 -13.83 8.16 10.70
CA ILE A 262 -13.46 6.76 10.44
C ILE A 262 -13.17 6.03 11.76
N ARG A 263 -12.34 6.59 12.65
CA ARG A 263 -12.01 5.99 13.96
C ARG A 263 -13.28 5.66 14.77
N ARG A 264 -14.23 6.60 14.87
CA ARG A 264 -15.54 6.40 15.54
C ARG A 264 -16.49 5.43 14.85
N LEU A 265 -16.22 5.00 13.61
CA LEU A 265 -16.95 3.92 12.94
C LEU A 265 -16.28 2.56 13.22
N GLU A 266 -14.94 2.51 13.25
CA GLU A 266 -14.20 1.30 13.63
C GLU A 266 -14.48 0.90 15.09
N GLU A 267 -14.38 1.83 16.04
CA GLU A 267 -14.68 1.59 17.47
C GLU A 267 -16.05 0.91 17.67
N ARG A 268 -17.04 1.29 16.84
CA ARG A 268 -18.41 0.75 16.85
C ARG A 268 -18.55 -0.59 16.10
N ALA A 269 -17.62 -0.92 15.21
CA ALA A 269 -17.56 -2.20 14.52
C ALA A 269 -16.85 -3.24 15.40
N GLN A 270 -15.69 -2.91 15.97
CA GLN A 270 -14.97 -3.75 16.94
C GLN A 270 -15.86 -4.05 18.16
N GLY A 271 -16.55 -3.05 18.71
CA GLY A 271 -17.53 -3.21 19.80
C GLY A 271 -18.80 -4.01 19.45
N ARG A 272 -18.86 -4.64 18.27
CA ARG A 272 -19.90 -5.56 17.82
C ARG A 272 -19.35 -6.89 17.27
N ALA A 273 -18.03 -7.05 17.22
CA ALA A 273 -17.35 -8.19 16.59
C ALA A 273 -17.23 -9.39 17.55
N GLU A 274 -18.37 -9.92 17.99
CA GLU A 274 -18.39 -11.17 18.75
C GLU A 274 -18.28 -12.37 17.80
N GLN A 275 -17.30 -13.24 18.06
CA GLN A 275 -17.06 -14.52 17.37
C GLN A 275 -16.79 -14.41 15.85
N ALA A 276 -15.69 -13.76 15.47
CA ALA A 276 -15.10 -13.96 14.14
C ALA A 276 -14.78 -15.45 13.90
N PRO A 277 -15.11 -16.00 12.71
CA PRO A 277 -15.05 -17.44 12.42
C PRO A 277 -13.61 -17.95 12.24
N ILE A 278 -13.47 -19.27 12.16
CA ILE A 278 -12.25 -19.97 11.76
C ILE A 278 -12.49 -20.52 10.35
N ILE A 279 -11.56 -20.30 9.41
CA ILE A 279 -11.70 -20.73 8.01
C ILE A 279 -10.37 -21.26 7.43
N PRO A 280 -10.41 -22.19 6.46
CA PRO A 280 -9.21 -22.70 5.77
C PRO A 280 -8.68 -21.75 4.68
N PHE A 281 -7.36 -21.63 4.57
CA PHE A 281 -6.68 -20.89 3.50
C PHE A 281 -5.80 -21.81 2.65
N SER A 282 -5.82 -21.65 1.32
CA SER A 282 -5.05 -22.49 0.39
C SER A 282 -3.54 -22.33 0.55
N TRP A 283 -3.10 -21.11 0.87
CA TRP A 283 -1.70 -20.74 1.05
C TRP A 283 -1.00 -21.49 2.19
N ILE A 284 -1.77 -22.02 3.15
CA ILE A 284 -1.29 -22.82 4.29
C ILE A 284 -1.80 -24.27 4.22
N PHE A 285 -2.05 -24.79 3.00
CA PHE A 285 -2.46 -26.19 2.77
C PHE A 285 -3.76 -26.57 3.50
N ASP A 286 -4.75 -25.68 3.45
CA ASP A 286 -6.09 -25.86 4.03
C ASP A 286 -6.12 -26.02 5.56
N ARG A 287 -5.03 -25.63 6.24
CA ARG A 287 -5.07 -25.30 7.66
C ARG A 287 -5.94 -24.07 7.88
N GLU A 288 -6.56 -24.00 9.05
CA GLU A 288 -7.53 -22.98 9.38
C GLU A 288 -6.94 -21.90 10.29
N VAL A 289 -7.25 -20.64 10.02
CA VAL A 289 -6.95 -19.51 10.91
C VAL A 289 -8.23 -18.79 11.27
N LYS A 290 -8.21 -18.06 12.38
CA LYS A 290 -9.32 -17.21 12.78
C LYS A 290 -9.34 -15.92 11.94
N LEU A 291 -10.51 -15.39 11.60
CA LEU A 291 -10.65 -14.01 11.13
C LEU A 291 -10.52 -12.99 12.28
#